data_AF-A0A4Y8JR14-F1
#
_entry.id   AF-A0A4Y8JR14-F1
#
_cell.length_a   1.000
_cell.length_b   1.000
_cell.length_c   1.000
_cell.angle_alpha   90.00
_cell.angle_beta   90.00
_cell.angle_gamma   90.00
#
_symmetry.space_group_name_H-M   'P 1'
#
loop_
_entity.id
_entity.type
_entity.pdbx_description
1 polymer ?
#
loop_
_entity_poly.entity_id
_entity_poly.type
_entity_poly.pdbx_seq_one_letter_code
_entity_poly.pdbx_strand_id
1 'polypeptide(L)'
;MHDDGALVEKRIDRFVRERLRPAVHRASVPLRAGAGIPEAVAEGCRLNLPLCSVTGVRAARVDPLIEVDHPAVVVEAVKLVEDHSGDLIVRLYEAHGSRVRARVIRHFAATDVTETDLLERPLAAPRAPFAADGSALTLELRPFQQVTLRFARR
;
A
#
# COMPACT_ATOMS: atom_id res chain seq x y z
N MET A 1 48.92 6.31 -40.86
CA MET A 1 48.38 5.16 -40.11
C MET A 1 47.23 5.71 -39.29
N HIS A 2 45.98 5.43 -39.67
CA HIS A 2 44.80 5.95 -38.96
C HIS A 2 44.60 5.12 -37.69
N ASP A 3 44.47 5.78 -36.54
CA ASP A 3 44.14 5.16 -35.26
C ASP A 3 42.62 5.12 -35.11
N ASP A 4 42.04 3.95 -35.34
CA ASP A 4 40.59 3.71 -35.23
C ASP A 4 40.16 3.30 -33.80
N GLY A 5 41.04 3.41 -32.80
CA GLY A 5 40.79 2.98 -31.42
C GLY A 5 39.52 3.59 -30.82
N ALA A 6 39.29 4.89 -31.06
CA ALA A 6 38.08 5.58 -30.59
C ALA A 6 36.78 5.02 -31.20
N LEU A 7 36.81 4.51 -32.44
CA LEU A 7 35.65 3.87 -33.06
C LEU A 7 35.40 2.48 -32.50
N VAL A 8 36.47 1.73 -32.21
CA VAL A 8 36.38 0.40 -31.58
C VAL A 8 35.81 0.51 -30.18
N GLU A 9 36.30 1.43 -29.36
CA GLU A 9 35.78 1.66 -28.00
C GLU A 9 34.28 2.01 -28.01
N LYS A 10 33.85 2.92 -28.90
CA LYS A 10 32.42 3.25 -29.06
C LYS A 10 31.58 2.04 -29.46
N ARG A 11 32.12 1.15 -30.29
CA ARG A 11 31.42 -0.09 -30.71
C ARG A 11 31.32 -1.10 -29.57
N ILE A 12 32.37 -1.24 -28.77
CA ILE A 12 32.38 -2.10 -27.58
C ILE A 12 31.40 -1.56 -26.54
N ASP A 13 31.45 -0.27 -26.23
CA ASP A 13 30.54 0.35 -25.25
C ASP A 13 29.07 0.19 -25.67
N ARG A 14 28.76 0.41 -26.96
CA ARG A 14 27.42 0.14 -27.50
C ARG A 14 27.02 -1.32 -27.36
N PHE A 15 27.89 -2.25 -27.73
CA PHE A 15 27.61 -3.68 -27.61
C PHE A 15 27.38 -4.11 -26.16
N VAL A 16 28.21 -3.64 -25.23
CA VAL A 16 28.07 -3.92 -23.81
C VAL A 16 26.76 -3.37 -23.27
N ARG A 17 26.41 -2.12 -23.60
CA ARG A 17 25.20 -1.47 -23.13
C ARG A 17 23.91 -2.06 -23.72
N GLU A 18 23.90 -2.35 -25.02
CA GLU A 18 22.67 -2.74 -25.73
C GLU A 18 22.46 -4.25 -25.81
N ARG A 19 23.53 -5.06 -25.75
CA ARG A 19 23.45 -6.51 -25.94
C ARG A 19 23.85 -7.30 -24.70
N LEU A 20 24.96 -6.95 -24.06
CA LEU A 20 25.49 -7.75 -22.95
C LEU A 20 24.78 -7.46 -21.63
N ARG A 21 24.71 -6.20 -21.19
CA ARG A 21 24.08 -5.82 -19.91
C ARG A 21 22.61 -6.26 -19.81
N PRO A 22 21.73 -6.05 -20.82
CA PRO A 22 20.34 -6.50 -20.74
C PRO A 22 20.19 -8.03 -20.73
N ALA A 23 21.15 -8.75 -21.31
CA ALA A 23 21.12 -10.21 -21.36
C ALA A 23 21.60 -10.87 -20.06
N VAL A 24 22.50 -10.21 -19.31
CA VAL A 24 22.99 -10.69 -18.00
C VAL A 24 21.95 -10.48 -16.90
N HIS A 25 21.25 -9.34 -16.91
CA HIS A 25 20.15 -9.05 -15.97
C HIS A 25 18.84 -8.96 -16.74
N ARG A 26 18.31 -10.12 -17.16
CA ARG A 26 17.00 -10.15 -17.83
C ARG A 26 15.94 -9.66 -16.86
N ALA A 27 15.20 -8.62 -17.26
CA ALA A 27 14.00 -8.22 -16.55
C ALA A 27 12.97 -9.34 -16.64
N SER A 28 12.57 -9.88 -15.50
CA SER A 28 11.42 -10.77 -15.37
C SER A 28 10.31 -10.04 -14.67
N VAL A 29 9.10 -10.11 -15.21
CA VAL A 29 7.89 -9.57 -14.57
C VAL A 29 6.92 -10.71 -14.31
N PRO A 30 6.24 -10.71 -13.14
CA PRO A 30 5.19 -11.68 -12.86
C PRO A 30 4.00 -11.47 -13.79
N LEU A 31 3.35 -12.56 -14.20
CA LEU A 31 2.14 -12.55 -15.03
C LEU A 31 1.07 -13.41 -14.36
N ARG A 32 -0.11 -12.83 -14.12
CA ARG A 32 -1.32 -13.56 -13.71
C ARG A 32 -2.39 -13.38 -14.77
N ALA A 33 -2.69 -14.46 -15.49
CA ALA A 33 -3.76 -14.46 -16.49
C ALA A 33 -5.15 -14.60 -15.82
N GLY A 34 -6.17 -13.99 -16.42
CA GLY A 34 -7.56 -14.11 -15.96
C GLY A 34 -7.89 -13.41 -14.64
N ALA A 35 -7.07 -12.46 -14.20
CA ALA A 35 -7.36 -11.66 -13.01
C ALA A 35 -8.37 -10.53 -13.34
N GLY A 36 -9.40 -10.38 -12.49
CA GLY A 36 -10.20 -9.16 -12.44
C GLY A 36 -9.47 -8.05 -11.68
N ILE A 37 -10.15 -6.91 -11.52
CA ILE A 37 -9.59 -5.76 -10.79
C ILE A 37 -9.19 -6.14 -9.35
N PRO A 38 -10.04 -6.80 -8.54
CA PRO A 38 -9.69 -7.15 -7.16
C PRO A 38 -8.44 -8.04 -7.09
N GLU A 39 -8.38 -9.05 -7.96
CA GLU A 39 -7.27 -9.99 -8.04
C GLU A 39 -5.98 -9.30 -8.45
N ALA A 40 -6.03 -8.38 -9.41
CA ALA A 40 -4.87 -7.64 -9.88
C ALA A 40 -4.29 -6.71 -8.78
N VAL A 41 -5.16 -6.02 -8.04
CA VAL A 41 -4.76 -5.16 -6.92
C VAL A 41 -4.08 -5.98 -5.82
N ALA A 42 -4.71 -7.08 -5.38
CA ALA A 42 -4.17 -7.94 -4.33
C ALA A 42 -2.80 -8.54 -4.70
N GLU A 43 -2.62 -9.00 -5.93
CA GLU A 43 -1.32 -9.52 -6.39
C GLU A 43 -0.27 -8.44 -6.51
N GLY A 44 -0.62 -7.25 -6.99
CA GLY A 44 0.30 -6.11 -7.03
C GLY A 44 0.85 -5.79 -5.64
N CYS A 45 -0.02 -5.74 -4.62
CA CYS A 45 0.40 -5.56 -3.23
C CYS A 45 1.31 -6.69 -2.76
N ARG A 46 0.95 -7.96 -3.01
CA ARG A 46 1.72 -9.14 -2.59
C ARG A 46 3.10 -9.21 -3.22
N LEU A 47 3.24 -8.78 -4.47
CA LEU A 47 4.52 -8.73 -5.17
C LEU A 47 5.46 -7.66 -4.62
N ASN A 48 4.91 -6.56 -4.10
CA ASN A 48 5.66 -5.46 -3.51
C ASN A 48 5.98 -5.66 -2.02
N LEU A 49 5.35 -6.64 -1.36
CA LEU A 49 5.52 -6.95 0.05
C LEU A 49 6.13 -8.35 0.21
N PRO A 50 7.47 -8.49 0.18
CA PRO A 50 8.11 -9.78 0.31
C PRO A 50 7.78 -10.42 1.66
N LEU A 51 7.67 -11.76 1.67
CA LEU A 51 7.38 -12.53 2.88
C LEU A 51 8.47 -12.29 3.94
N CYS A 52 8.07 -11.78 5.10
CA CYS A 52 8.93 -11.66 6.27
C CYS A 52 8.78 -12.90 7.16
N SER A 53 9.86 -13.66 7.33
CA SER A 53 9.88 -14.84 8.21
C SER A 53 10.44 -14.47 9.58
N VAL A 54 9.72 -14.83 10.64
CA VAL A 54 10.10 -14.56 12.04
C VAL A 54 10.12 -15.89 12.81
N THR A 55 11.14 -16.08 13.66
CA THR A 55 11.29 -17.27 14.51
C THR A 55 11.09 -16.92 15.98
N GLY A 56 10.93 -17.92 16.86
CA GLY A 56 10.78 -17.70 18.30
C GLY A 56 9.43 -17.10 18.71
N VAL A 57 8.41 -17.22 17.87
CA VAL A 57 7.08 -16.67 18.13
C VAL A 57 6.29 -17.53 19.11
N ARG A 58 5.55 -16.87 20.01
CA ARG A 58 4.64 -17.55 20.95
C ARG A 58 3.34 -18.02 20.30
N ALA A 59 2.93 -17.39 19.19
CA ALA A 59 1.69 -17.67 18.48
C ALA A 59 1.98 -17.93 17.00
N ALA A 60 1.24 -18.88 16.41
CA ALA A 60 1.36 -19.26 15.00
C ALA A 60 0.61 -18.32 14.04
N ARG A 61 -0.21 -17.40 14.57
CA ARG A 61 -1.01 -16.44 13.81
C ARG A 61 -0.89 -15.06 14.45
N VAL A 62 -0.85 -14.03 13.62
CA VAL A 62 -1.03 -12.63 14.01
C VAL A 62 -2.40 -12.19 13.52
N ASP A 63 -3.27 -11.77 14.44
CA ASP A 63 -4.56 -11.19 14.06
C ASP A 63 -4.35 -9.78 13.47
N PRO A 64 -5.11 -9.40 12.44
CA PRO A 64 -4.94 -8.10 11.80
C PRO A 64 -5.31 -6.96 12.75
N LEU A 65 -4.62 -5.82 12.65
CA LEU A 65 -5.04 -4.62 13.39
C LEU A 65 -6.31 -4.00 12.81
N ILE A 66 -6.46 -4.09 11.49
CA ILE A 66 -7.59 -3.56 10.71
C ILE A 66 -8.04 -4.63 9.72
N GLU A 67 -9.34 -4.87 9.66
CA GLU A 67 -10.01 -5.67 8.64
C GLU A 67 -10.98 -4.78 7.85
N VAL A 68 -11.10 -5.02 6.55
CA VAL A 68 -12.03 -4.31 5.66
C VAL A 68 -12.86 -5.33 4.89
N ASP A 69 -14.18 -5.16 4.86
CA ASP A 69 -15.10 -6.16 4.31
C ASP A 69 -15.35 -6.05 2.80
N HIS A 70 -14.80 -5.00 2.15
CA HIS A 70 -15.05 -4.71 0.75
C HIS A 70 -13.75 -4.71 -0.07
N PRO A 71 -13.65 -5.52 -1.15
CA PRO A 71 -12.39 -5.70 -1.89
C PRO A 71 -11.91 -4.43 -2.61
N ALA A 72 -12.81 -3.48 -2.87
CA ALA A 72 -12.46 -2.18 -3.46
C ALA A 72 -11.71 -1.24 -2.50
N VAL A 73 -11.71 -1.51 -1.20
CA VAL A 73 -11.06 -0.63 -0.20
C VAL A 73 -9.80 -1.31 0.31
N VAL A 74 -8.66 -0.70 0.00
CA VAL A 74 -7.34 -1.23 0.35
C VAL A 74 -6.77 -0.46 1.53
N VAL A 75 -6.22 -1.17 2.50
CA VAL A 75 -5.40 -0.58 3.57
C VAL A 75 -3.99 -0.36 3.04
N GLU A 76 -3.64 0.90 2.83
CA GLU A 76 -2.34 1.32 2.31
C GLU A 76 -1.28 1.39 3.40
N ALA A 77 -1.66 1.88 4.58
CA ALA A 77 -0.72 2.03 5.69
C ALA A 77 -1.42 1.86 7.03
N VAL A 78 -0.72 1.20 7.95
CA VAL A 78 -1.01 1.24 9.39
C VAL A 78 0.30 1.62 10.07
N LYS A 79 0.33 2.75 10.75
CA LYS A 79 1.53 3.23 11.44
C LYS A 79 1.18 4.02 12.70
N LEU A 80 2.16 4.21 13.58
CA LEU A 80 2.02 5.18 14.67
C LEU A 80 2.04 6.60 14.11
N VAL A 81 1.31 7.50 14.77
CA VAL A 81 1.39 8.95 14.50
C VAL A 81 2.79 9.46 14.82
N GLU A 82 3.29 10.42 14.03
CA GLU A 82 4.64 10.98 14.16
C GLU A 82 4.83 11.88 15.39
N ASP A 83 3.74 12.39 15.97
CA ASP A 83 3.75 13.22 17.19
C ASP A 83 4.03 12.44 18.48
N HIS A 84 4.33 11.14 18.38
CA HIS A 84 4.62 10.24 19.51
C HIS A 84 3.49 10.09 20.53
N SER A 85 2.25 10.47 20.20
CA SER A 85 1.07 10.25 21.05
C SER A 85 0.79 8.76 21.33
N GLY A 86 1.27 7.86 20.47
CA GLY A 86 0.93 6.43 20.51
C GLY A 86 -0.35 6.09 19.73
N ASP A 87 -1.01 7.09 19.17
CA ASP A 87 -2.16 6.95 18.27
C ASP A 87 -1.76 6.18 16.99
N LEU A 88 -2.77 5.61 16.31
CA LEU A 88 -2.58 4.89 15.05
C LEU A 88 -3.17 5.67 13.87
N ILE A 89 -2.36 5.82 12.82
CA ILE A 89 -2.80 6.20 11.48
C ILE A 89 -3.16 4.95 10.69
N VAL A 90 -4.35 4.97 10.09
CA VAL A 90 -4.78 4.00 9.08
C VAL A 90 -5.11 4.75 7.81
N ARG A 91 -4.37 4.47 6.73
CA ARG A 91 -4.61 5.06 5.42
C ARG A 91 -5.31 4.04 4.53
N LEU A 92 -6.43 4.42 3.94
CA LEU A 92 -7.18 3.58 3.03
C LEU A 92 -7.43 4.30 1.71
N TYR A 93 -7.64 3.55 0.63
CA TYR A 93 -8.09 4.11 -0.64
C TYR A 93 -9.08 3.18 -1.35
N GLU A 94 -9.90 3.76 -2.21
CA GLU A 94 -10.74 3.02 -3.15
C GLU A 94 -9.96 2.68 -4.42
N ALA A 95 -9.88 1.40 -4.78
CA ALA A 95 -9.00 0.90 -5.82
C ALA A 95 -9.70 0.58 -7.15
N HIS A 96 -11.04 0.51 -7.18
CA HIS A 96 -11.79 0.00 -8.34
C HIS A 96 -12.42 1.11 -9.20
N GLY A 97 -12.31 2.38 -8.80
CA GLY A 97 -12.89 3.51 -9.51
C GLY A 97 -14.40 3.65 -9.31
N SER A 98 -14.93 3.14 -8.20
CA SER A 98 -16.37 3.11 -7.90
C SER A 98 -16.70 3.84 -6.60
N ARG A 99 -17.97 4.24 -6.41
CA ARG A 99 -18.43 4.65 -5.07
C ARG A 99 -18.66 3.40 -4.23
N VAL A 100 -18.10 3.36 -3.03
CA VAL A 100 -18.17 2.21 -2.13
C VAL A 100 -18.55 2.63 -0.73
N ARG A 101 -19.37 1.80 -0.08
CA ARG A 101 -19.55 1.79 1.38
C ARG A 101 -18.90 0.51 1.89
N ALA A 102 -17.91 0.65 2.78
CA ALA A 102 -17.18 -0.47 3.36
C ALA A 102 -17.22 -0.39 4.88
N ARG A 103 -17.19 -1.55 5.53
CA ARG A 103 -16.99 -1.67 6.97
C ARG A 103 -15.51 -1.90 7.24
N VAL A 104 -14.94 -1.03 8.07
CA VAL A 104 -13.58 -1.14 8.60
C VAL A 104 -13.68 -1.55 10.06
N ILE A 105 -13.06 -2.66 10.43
CA ILE A 105 -13.08 -3.24 11.77
C ILE A 105 -11.69 -3.09 12.37
N ARG A 106 -11.60 -2.51 13.58
CA ARG A 106 -10.35 -2.45 14.36
C ARG A 106 -10.31 -3.55 15.42
N HIS A 107 -9.14 -4.15 15.60
CA HIS A 107 -8.89 -5.16 16.65
C HIS A 107 -8.03 -4.62 17.80
N PHE A 108 -7.99 -3.30 17.96
CA PHE A 108 -7.33 -2.62 19.06
C PHE A 108 -8.27 -1.59 19.69
N ALA A 109 -8.04 -1.25 20.96
CA ALA A 109 -8.80 -0.21 21.65
C ALA A 109 -8.48 1.19 21.11
N ALA A 110 -9.52 1.96 20.81
CA ALA A 110 -9.45 3.36 20.45
C ALA A 110 -10.65 4.08 21.02
N THR A 111 -10.46 5.34 21.42
CA THR A 111 -11.53 6.17 22.01
C THR A 111 -12.22 7.06 21.02
N ASP A 112 -11.52 7.41 19.94
CA ASP A 112 -12.03 8.31 18.93
C ASP A 112 -11.35 8.03 17.58
N VAL A 113 -11.97 8.52 16.51
CA VAL A 113 -11.45 8.46 15.14
C VAL A 113 -11.70 9.78 14.43
N THR A 114 -10.66 10.33 13.82
CA THR A 114 -10.72 11.58 13.06
C THR A 114 -10.10 11.41 11.69
N GLU A 115 -10.66 12.06 10.68
CA GLU A 115 -10.00 12.14 9.37
C GLU A 115 -8.92 13.23 9.40
N THR A 116 -7.77 12.91 8.84
CA THR A 116 -6.62 13.80 8.74
C THR A 116 -6.23 14.01 7.28
N ASP A 117 -5.40 15.03 7.05
CA ASP A 117 -4.64 15.11 5.81
C ASP A 117 -3.48 14.09 5.79
N LEU A 118 -2.68 14.14 4.72
CA LEU A 118 -1.52 13.25 4.54
C LEU A 118 -0.37 13.53 5.51
N LEU A 119 -0.38 14.68 6.19
CA LEU A 119 0.57 15.06 7.22
C LEU A 119 -0.01 14.85 8.63
N GLU A 120 -1.05 14.04 8.75
CA GLU A 120 -1.65 13.61 10.03
C GLU A 120 -2.34 14.74 10.81
N ARG A 121 -2.62 15.87 10.13
CA ARG A 121 -3.31 17.02 10.75
C ARG A 121 -4.82 16.84 10.62
N PRO A 122 -5.60 17.00 11.71
CA PRO A 122 -7.05 16.87 11.66
C PRO A 122 -7.69 17.81 10.63
N LEU A 123 -8.65 17.29 9.86
CA LEU A 123 -9.44 18.11 8.96
C LEU A 123 -10.54 18.84 9.73
N ALA A 124 -10.78 20.10 9.38
CA ALA A 124 -11.90 20.87 9.96
C ALA A 124 -13.27 20.26 9.62
N ALA A 125 -13.38 19.63 8.46
CA ALA A 125 -14.55 18.87 8.04
C ALA A 125 -14.08 17.59 7.31
N PRO A 126 -14.60 16.41 7.69
CA PRO A 126 -14.32 15.15 6.99
C PRO A 126 -14.73 15.23 5.51
N ARG A 127 -13.90 14.66 4.64
CA ARG A 127 -14.15 14.54 3.20
C ARG A 127 -14.69 13.16 2.85
N ALA A 128 -14.41 12.14 3.65
CA ALA A 128 -15.02 10.83 3.56
C ALA A 128 -16.07 10.71 4.69
N PRO A 129 -17.37 10.59 4.37
CA PRO A 129 -18.37 10.32 5.39
C PRO A 129 -18.05 9.00 6.10
N PHE A 130 -18.07 9.03 7.42
CA PHE A 130 -17.99 7.82 8.22
C PHE A 130 -18.81 7.89 9.50
N ALA A 131 -19.19 6.71 10.00
CA ALA A 131 -19.87 6.55 11.28
C ALA A 131 -19.24 5.38 12.05
N ALA A 132 -18.86 5.62 13.31
CA ALA A 132 -18.29 4.61 14.19
C ALA A 132 -19.40 3.91 15.01
N ASP A 133 -19.29 2.59 15.14
CA ASP A 133 -20.12 1.74 15.98
C ASP A 133 -19.22 0.73 16.70
N GLY A 134 -18.87 1.04 17.95
CA GLY A 134 -17.93 0.24 18.74
C GLY A 134 -16.57 0.09 18.05
N SER A 135 -16.21 -1.13 17.68
CA SER A 135 -14.97 -1.46 16.94
C SER A 135 -15.12 -1.41 15.42
N ALA A 136 -16.32 -1.17 14.91
CA ALA A 136 -16.58 -1.04 13.48
C ALA A 136 -16.76 0.43 13.08
N LEU A 137 -16.46 0.70 11.82
CA LEU A 137 -16.56 2.00 11.18
C LEU A 137 -17.19 1.76 9.80
N THR A 138 -18.30 2.42 9.51
CA THR A 138 -18.85 2.46 8.15
C THR A 138 -18.26 3.65 7.43
N LEU A 139 -17.53 3.40 6.34
CA LEU A 139 -16.79 4.39 5.57
C LEU A 139 -17.33 4.48 4.14
N GLU A 140 -17.55 5.69 3.65
CA GLU A 140 -17.94 5.93 2.25
C GLU A 140 -16.79 6.58 1.48
N LEU A 141 -16.40 5.97 0.36
CA LEU A 141 -15.37 6.48 -0.53
C LEU A 141 -15.92 6.71 -1.93
N ARG A 142 -15.49 7.80 -2.55
CA ARG A 142 -15.68 8.09 -3.98
C ARG A 142 -14.63 7.35 -4.82
N PRO A 143 -14.83 7.24 -6.15
CA PRO A 143 -13.84 6.66 -7.05
C PRO A 143 -12.42 7.20 -6.77
N PHE A 144 -11.48 6.30 -6.51
CA PHE A 144 -10.07 6.60 -6.23
C PHE A 144 -9.81 7.55 -5.05
N GLN A 145 -10.78 7.70 -4.15
CA GLN A 145 -10.60 8.53 -2.96
C GLN A 145 -9.67 7.85 -1.97
N GLN A 146 -8.69 8.60 -1.48
CA GLN A 146 -7.86 8.24 -0.34
C GLN A 146 -8.37 8.93 0.93
N VAL A 147 -8.35 8.21 2.05
CA VAL A 147 -8.69 8.73 3.38
C VAL A 147 -7.58 8.34 4.36
N THR A 148 -7.26 9.25 5.28
CA THR A 148 -6.32 8.98 6.38
C THR A 148 -7.08 9.15 7.68
N LEU A 149 -7.15 8.10 8.48
CA LEU A 149 -7.86 8.08 9.75
C LEU A 149 -6.86 7.99 10.90
N ARG A 150 -6.95 8.90 11.86
CA ARG A 150 -6.23 8.85 13.14
C ARG A 150 -7.15 8.26 14.20
N PHE A 151 -6.76 7.14 14.77
CA PHE A 151 -7.41 6.51 15.91
C PHE A 151 -6.69 6.90 17.20
N ALA A 152 -7.39 7.59 18.10
CA ALA A 152 -6.88 7.97 19.41
C ALA A 152 -6.79 6.73 20.31
N ARG A 153 -5.59 6.38 20.78
CA ARG A 153 -5.34 5.19 21.62
C ARG A 153 -5.15 5.60 23.08
N ARG A 154 -5.68 4.77 23.98
CA ARG A 154 -5.46 4.88 25.43
C ARG A 154 -4.49 3.80 25.89
#